data_AF-A0A354DGV2-F1
#
_entry.id   AF-A0A354DGV2-F1
#
_cell.length_a   1.000
_cell.length_b   1.000
_cell.length_c   1.000
_cell.angle_alpha   90.00
_cell.angle_beta   90.00
_cell.angle_gamma   90.00
#
_symmetry.space_group_name_H-M   'P 1'
#
loop_
_entity.id
_entity.type
_entity.pdbx_description
1 polymer ?
#
loop_
_entity_poly.entity_id
_entity_poly.type
_entity_poly.pdbx_seq_one_letter_code
_entity_poly.pdbx_strand_id
1 'polypeptide(L)'
;MKGLGFIMFGTQRKGISLLLALMLVMGLVTGCQIPIEEAEEENPGLPLNEYVIPAKDPGIQLYLREKNVDNKKQYKGEKVVLFLEPFDIPTVEAFDIKGWSWMEHL
;
A
#
# COMPACT_ATOMS: atom_id res chain seq x y z
N MET A 1 -5.03 43.64 73.05
CA MET A 1 -4.72 42.24 72.69
C MET A 1 -5.79 41.73 71.75
N LYS A 2 -5.38 41.23 70.57
CA LYS A 2 -6.05 40.25 69.69
C LYS A 2 -7.42 40.67 69.09
N GLY A 3 -7.71 40.53 67.81
CA GLY A 3 -7.01 39.97 66.67
C GLY A 3 -7.94 40.17 65.46
N LEU A 4 -7.38 40.66 64.36
CA LEU A 4 -8.08 41.05 63.14
C LEU A 4 -8.54 39.82 62.35
N GLY A 5 -9.70 39.95 61.72
CA GLY A 5 -10.50 38.86 61.14
C GLY A 5 -9.85 38.04 60.03
N PHE A 6 -10.29 36.79 59.98
CA PHE A 6 -10.00 35.79 58.96
C PHE A 6 -11.11 35.82 57.91
N ILE A 7 -10.87 36.40 56.74
CA ILE A 7 -11.71 36.14 55.55
C ILE A 7 -10.80 36.11 54.33
N MET A 8 -10.52 34.92 53.80
CA MET A 8 -10.34 34.71 52.37
C MET A 8 -10.52 33.23 52.01
N PHE A 9 -10.86 32.99 50.74
CA PHE A 9 -10.96 31.70 50.04
C PHE A 9 -12.33 31.01 50.01
N GLY A 10 -13.24 31.58 49.22
CA GLY A 10 -14.54 30.99 48.92
C GLY A 10 -14.98 31.07 47.45
N THR A 11 -14.09 30.98 46.44
CA THR A 11 -14.55 31.02 45.02
C THR A 11 -13.62 30.32 43.99
N GLN A 12 -12.54 29.65 44.39
CA GLN A 12 -11.52 29.12 43.45
C GLN A 12 -11.59 27.61 43.14
N ARG A 13 -12.55 26.85 43.70
CA ARG A 13 -12.61 25.38 43.50
C ARG A 13 -13.39 24.91 42.27
N LYS A 14 -14.40 25.65 41.80
CA LYS A 14 -15.29 25.20 40.71
C LYS A 14 -14.68 25.38 39.32
N GLY A 15 -13.91 26.46 39.10
CA GLY A 15 -13.29 26.76 37.80
C GLY A 15 -12.16 25.81 37.41
N ILE A 16 -11.35 25.39 38.39
CA ILE A 16 -10.25 24.44 38.18
C ILE A 16 -10.79 23.05 37.82
N SER A 17 -11.89 22.61 38.45
CA SER A 17 -12.54 21.33 38.14
C SER A 17 -13.14 21.29 36.73
N LEU A 18 -13.69 22.41 36.25
CA LEU A 18 -14.27 22.51 34.92
C LEU A 18 -13.18 22.53 33.83
N LEU A 19 -12.06 23.21 34.07
CA LEU A 19 -10.90 23.24 33.18
C LEU A 19 -10.20 21.87 33.08
N LEU A 20 -10.06 21.14 34.19
CA LEU A 20 -9.52 19.78 34.19
C LEU A 20 -10.45 18.80 33.45
N ALA A 21 -11.77 18.92 33.64
CA ALA A 21 -12.73 18.10 32.90
C ALA A 21 -12.69 18.40 31.40
N LEU A 22 -12.55 19.68 31.02
CA LEU A 22 -12.48 20.09 29.61
C LEU A 22 -11.19 19.58 28.92
N MET A 23 -10.04 19.64 29.62
CA MET A 23 -8.79 19.07 29.11
C MET A 23 -8.84 17.54 28.98
N LEU A 24 -9.50 16.85 29.92
CA LEU A 24 -9.68 15.40 29.85
C LEU A 24 -10.56 14.99 28.65
N VAL A 25 -11.62 15.75 28.38
CA VAL A 25 -12.52 15.50 27.23
C VAL A 25 -11.81 15.79 25.90
N MET A 26 -11.02 16.87 25.80
CA MET A 26 -10.22 17.15 24.59
C MET A 26 -9.13 16.09 24.33
N GLY A 27 -8.56 15.48 25.37
CA GLY A 27 -7.57 14.40 25.22
C GLY A 27 -8.14 13.09 24.65
N LEU A 28 -9.45 12.84 24.81
CA LEU A 28 -10.10 11.62 24.34
C LEU A 28 -10.50 11.66 22.85
N VAL A 29 -10.57 12.84 22.23
CA VAL A 29 -11.05 12.98 20.83
C VAL A 29 -9.91 12.90 19.80
N THR A 30 -8.65 12.97 20.22
CA THR A 30 -7.48 12.99 19.30
C THR A 30 -7.00 11.58 18.89
N GLY A 31 -7.68 10.50 19.30
CA GLY A 31 -7.18 9.13 19.21
C GLY A 31 -7.65 8.26 18.04
N CYS A 32 -8.42 8.76 17.08
CA CYS A 32 -8.89 7.96 15.95
C CYS A 32 -8.41 8.52 14.60
N GLN A 33 -7.10 8.53 14.40
CA GLN A 33 -6.56 8.38 13.06
C GLN A 33 -6.50 6.88 12.82
N ILE A 34 -7.59 6.29 12.32
CA ILE A 34 -7.52 4.98 11.68
C ILE A 34 -6.65 5.25 10.45
N PRO A 35 -5.42 4.72 10.37
CA PRO A 35 -4.67 4.77 9.13
C PRO A 35 -5.55 4.02 8.13
N ILE A 36 -5.99 4.71 7.08
CA ILE A 36 -6.47 4.02 5.89
C ILE A 36 -5.21 3.41 5.31
N GLU A 37 -4.83 2.23 5.81
CA GLU A 37 -4.01 1.32 5.04
C GLU A 37 -4.86 0.96 3.84
N GLU A 38 -4.60 1.61 2.71
CA GLU A 38 -4.88 0.98 1.43
C GLU A 38 -4.24 -0.40 1.54
N ALA A 39 -5.07 -1.43 1.63
CA ALA A 39 -4.61 -2.80 1.54
C ALA A 39 -4.07 -2.97 0.11
N GLU A 40 -2.82 -2.54 -0.11
CA GLU A 40 -1.95 -3.19 -1.06
C GLU A 40 -1.80 -4.60 -0.49
N GLU A 41 -2.72 -5.48 -0.90
CA GLU A 41 -2.49 -6.91 -0.82
C GLU A 41 -1.16 -7.11 -1.54
N GLU A 42 -0.09 -7.27 -0.75
CA GLU A 42 1.24 -7.61 -1.23
C GLU A 42 1.11 -9.03 -1.78
N ASN A 43 0.56 -9.13 -2.99
CA ASN A 43 0.74 -10.31 -3.80
C ASN A 43 2.23 -10.28 -4.12
N PRO A 44 3.03 -11.21 -3.59
CA PRO A 44 4.47 -11.17 -3.82
C PRO A 44 4.82 -11.26 -5.31
N GLY A 45 3.82 -11.52 -6.18
CA GLY A 45 3.94 -11.62 -7.61
C GLY A 45 4.75 -12.86 -7.93
N LEU A 46 4.26 -13.72 -8.82
CA LEU A 46 5.18 -14.73 -9.32
C LEU A 46 6.35 -14.02 -10.02
N PRO A 47 7.60 -14.49 -9.87
CA PRO A 47 8.74 -13.84 -10.49
C PRO A 47 8.53 -13.80 -12.00
N LEU A 48 8.53 -12.58 -12.55
CA LEU A 48 8.41 -12.30 -13.97
C LEU A 48 9.80 -12.00 -14.52
N ASN A 49 10.21 -12.77 -15.53
CA ASN A 49 11.46 -12.53 -16.25
C ASN A 49 11.18 -11.72 -17.51
N GLU A 50 12.08 -10.80 -17.85
CA GLU A 50 11.97 -9.99 -19.06
C GLU A 50 13.19 -10.16 -19.95
N TYR A 51 12.93 -10.20 -21.25
CA TYR A 51 13.94 -10.40 -22.27
C TYR A 51 13.67 -9.52 -23.49
N VAL A 52 14.75 -9.09 -24.12
CA VAL A 52 14.74 -8.50 -25.46
C VAL A 52 15.49 -9.47 -26.36
N ILE A 53 14.76 -10.10 -27.27
CA ILE A 53 15.27 -11.17 -28.14
C ILE A 53 15.50 -10.60 -29.53
N PRO A 54 16.73 -10.60 -30.05
CA PRO A 54 16.97 -10.20 -31.44
C PRO A 54 16.31 -11.21 -32.38
N ALA A 55 15.51 -10.71 -33.31
CA ALA A 55 14.93 -11.56 -34.35
C ALA A 55 15.97 -11.87 -35.44
N LYS A 56 15.64 -12.81 -36.32
CA LYS A 56 16.46 -13.14 -37.48
C LYS A 56 16.59 -11.95 -38.45
N ASP A 57 15.53 -11.16 -38.56
CA ASP A 57 15.47 -10.03 -39.48
C ASP A 57 16.18 -8.80 -38.88
N PRO A 58 17.05 -8.12 -39.63
CA PRO A 58 17.79 -6.97 -39.12
C PRO A 58 16.91 -5.86 -38.58
N GLY A 59 17.22 -5.38 -37.38
CA GLY A 59 16.51 -4.27 -36.74
C GLY A 59 15.20 -4.66 -36.03
N ILE A 60 14.79 -5.93 -36.08
CA ILE A 60 13.61 -6.41 -35.34
C ILE A 60 14.04 -7.02 -34.00
N GLN A 61 13.32 -6.64 -32.94
CA GLN A 61 13.49 -7.18 -31.59
C GLN A 61 12.13 -7.60 -31.06
N LEU A 62 12.10 -8.73 -30.34
CA LEU A 62 10.92 -9.21 -29.66
C LEU A 62 11.07 -8.94 -28.17
N TYR A 63 10.10 -8.26 -27.59
CA TYR A 63 9.94 -8.20 -26.15
C TYR A 63 9.27 -9.50 -25.67
N LEU A 64 9.86 -10.16 -24.68
CA LEU A 64 9.30 -11.35 -24.05
C LEU A 64 9.25 -11.14 -22.54
N ARG A 65 8.07 -11.34 -21.97
CA ARG A 65 7.85 -11.46 -20.53
C ARG A 65 7.40 -12.88 -20.21
N GLU A 66 8.05 -13.53 -19.26
CA GLU A 66 7.80 -14.91 -18.87
C GLU A 66 7.36 -14.98 -17.40
N LYS A 67 6.25 -15.68 -17.15
CA LYS A 67 5.79 -16.06 -15.80
C LYS A 67 6.09 -17.52 -15.54
N ASN A 68 6.79 -17.81 -14.45
CA ASN A 68 7.11 -19.17 -14.05
C ASN A 68 6.34 -19.56 -12.77
N VAL A 69 5.41 -20.51 -12.88
CA VAL A 69 4.47 -20.83 -11.78
C VAL A 69 5.11 -21.65 -10.66
N ASP A 70 6.11 -22.50 -10.97
CA ASP A 70 6.67 -23.46 -10.01
C ASP A 70 8.20 -23.33 -9.81
N ASN A 71 8.82 -22.21 -10.21
CA ASN A 71 10.28 -22.06 -10.29
C ASN A 71 10.98 -23.18 -11.09
N LYS A 72 10.26 -23.89 -11.97
CA LYS A 72 10.83 -24.94 -12.82
C LYS A 72 11.58 -24.31 -13.96
N LYS A 73 12.82 -24.74 -14.21
CA LYS A 73 13.64 -24.20 -15.30
C LYS A 73 13.17 -24.61 -16.71
N GLN A 74 12.36 -25.66 -16.82
CA GLN A 74 11.93 -26.21 -18.10
C GLN A 74 10.52 -26.78 -18.01
N TYR A 75 9.73 -26.54 -19.05
CA TYR A 75 8.40 -27.10 -19.25
C TYR A 75 8.37 -27.87 -20.58
N LYS A 76 7.52 -28.90 -20.66
CA LYS A 76 7.16 -29.48 -21.96
C LYS A 76 6.34 -28.44 -22.74
N GLY A 77 6.46 -28.42 -24.07
CA GLY A 77 5.77 -27.45 -24.92
C GLY A 77 4.25 -27.42 -24.72
N GLU A 78 3.62 -28.57 -24.48
CA GLU A 78 2.18 -28.68 -24.17
C GLU A 78 1.73 -28.01 -22.85
N LYS A 79 2.67 -27.53 -22.03
CA LYS A 79 2.44 -26.82 -20.76
C LYS A 79 2.80 -25.34 -20.83
N VAL A 80 3.23 -24.85 -21.99
CA VAL A 80 3.59 -23.45 -22.20
C VAL A 80 2.46 -22.77 -22.97
N VAL A 81 1.92 -21.71 -22.39
CA VAL A 81 1.01 -20.79 -23.10
C VAL A 81 1.86 -19.68 -23.69
N LEU A 82 1.84 -19.56 -25.03
CA LEU A 82 2.45 -18.43 -25.73
C LEU A 82 1.36 -17.46 -26.14
N PHE A 83 1.44 -16.24 -25.63
CA PHE A 83 0.59 -15.13 -26.05
C PHE A 83 1.40 -14.22 -26.96
N LEU A 84 0.95 -14.04 -28.21
CA LEU A 84 1.60 -13.20 -29.20
C LEU A 84 0.77 -11.95 -29.44
N GLU A 85 1.40 -10.80 -29.29
CA GLU A 85 0.76 -9.49 -29.36
C GLU A 85 1.15 -8.78 -30.66
N PRO A 86 0.21 -8.15 -31.38
CA PRO A 86 0.50 -7.36 -32.57
C PRO A 86 0.74 -5.87 -32.25
N PHE A 87 1.14 -5.54 -31.02
CA PHE A 87 1.27 -4.17 -30.53
C PHE A 87 2.73 -3.76 -30.36
N ASP A 88 3.04 -2.48 -30.61
CA ASP A 88 4.39 -1.92 -30.41
C ASP A 88 4.69 -1.55 -28.95
N ILE A 89 3.66 -1.63 -28.08
CA ILE A 89 3.77 -1.34 -26.64
C ILE A 89 3.60 -2.66 -25.89
N PRO A 90 4.53 -3.04 -24.99
CA PRO A 90 4.38 -4.23 -24.15
C PRO A 90 3.07 -4.23 -23.35
N THR A 91 2.35 -5.35 -23.32
CA THR A 91 1.10 -5.48 -22.54
C THR A 91 1.30 -5.27 -21.04
N VAL A 92 2.50 -5.51 -20.50
CA VAL A 92 2.83 -5.07 -19.12
C VAL A 92 2.62 -3.56 -18.95
N GLU A 93 3.09 -2.72 -19.87
CA GLU A 93 2.96 -1.27 -19.73
C GLU A 93 1.52 -0.80 -19.92
N ALA A 94 0.76 -1.51 -20.77
CA ALA A 94 -0.61 -1.15 -21.08
C ALA A 94 -1.64 -1.66 -20.06
N PHE A 95 -1.40 -2.80 -19.42
CA PHE A 95 -2.42 -3.52 -18.65
C PHE A 95 -2.03 -3.90 -17.22
N ASP A 96 -0.74 -3.94 -16.85
CA ASP A 96 -0.40 -4.18 -15.45
C ASP A 96 -0.82 -2.96 -14.61
N ILE A 97 -1.29 -3.24 -13.40
CA ILE A 97 -1.54 -2.22 -12.37
C ILE A 97 -0.52 -2.43 -11.25
N LYS A 98 -0.29 -1.40 -10.44
CA LYS A 98 0.71 -1.49 -9.35
C LYS A 98 0.40 -2.70 -8.46
N GLY A 99 1.37 -3.62 -8.33
CA GLY A 99 1.26 -4.84 -7.54
C GLY A 99 0.55 -6.02 -8.22
N TRP A 100 0.01 -5.87 -9.44
CA TRP A 100 -0.73 -6.93 -10.11
C TRP A 100 -0.40 -7.03 -11.60
N SER A 101 -0.01 -8.23 -12.03
CA SER A 101 0.18 -8.50 -13.46
C SER A 101 -1.09 -9.03 -14.12
N TRP A 102 -1.35 -8.63 -15.35
CA TRP A 102 -2.42 -9.20 -16.19
C TRP A 102 -2.26 -10.73 -16.34
N MET A 103 -1.02 -11.23 -16.29
CA MET A 103 -0.69 -12.67 -16.36
C MET A 103 -1.13 -13.47 -15.12
N GLU A 104 -1.64 -12.83 -14.07
CA GLU A 104 -2.23 -13.53 -12.92
C GLU A 104 -3.56 -14.22 -13.25
N HIS A 105 -4.21 -13.85 -14.36
CA HIS A 105 -5.53 -14.36 -14.74
C HIS A 105 -5.49 -15.36 -15.92
N LEU A 106 -4.30 -15.86 -16.28
CA LEU A 106 -4.09 -16.92 -17.29
C LEU A 106 -4.00 -18.30 -16.65
#